data_AF-A0A385Q4M3-F1
#
_entry.id   AF-A0A385Q4M3-F1
#
_cell.length_a   1.000
_cell.length_b   1.000
_cell.length_c   1.000
_cell.angle_alpha   90.00
_cell.angle_beta   90.00
_cell.angle_gamma   90.00
#
_symmetry.space_group_name_H-M   'P 1'
#
loop_
_entity.id
_entity.type
_entity.pdbx_description
1 polymer ?
#
loop_
_entity_poly.entity_id
_entity_poly.type
_entity_poly.pdbx_seq_one_letter_code
_entity_poly.pdbx_strand_id
1 'polypeptide(L)'
;MASHIKPWKDSDENERLDIDNGLLLCPNHDKAFDRGYISFDDNGLIIISDELDDINRVFLNLRQDMSIKLTDGNREYLKYHRKNIFILKR
;
A
#
# COMPACT_ATOMS: atom_id res chain seq x y z
N MET A 1 -11.54 5.23 -0.98
CA MET A 1 -10.86 6.14 -1.94
C MET A 1 -9.97 5.27 -2.80
N ALA A 2 -9.60 5.72 -4.00
CA ALA A 2 -8.60 5.03 -4.80
C ALA A 2 -7.24 5.64 -4.46
N SER A 3 -6.38 4.87 -3.77
CA SER A 3 -4.98 5.24 -3.55
C SER A 3 -4.20 4.85 -4.80
N HIS A 4 -3.27 5.71 -5.24
CA HIS A 4 -2.31 5.33 -6.27
C HIS A 4 -1.15 4.57 -5.63
N ILE A 5 -0.85 3.38 -6.16
CA ILE A 5 0.23 2.53 -5.64
C ILE A 5 1.59 3.20 -5.86
N LYS A 6 1.82 3.70 -7.09
CA LYS A 6 2.90 4.60 -7.43
C LYS A 6 2.37 6.04 -7.41
N PRO A 7 2.94 6.93 -6.57
CA PRO A 7 2.44 8.28 -6.40
C PRO A 7 2.34 9.04 -7.72
N TRP A 8 1.27 9.83 -7.87
CA TRP A 8 1.00 10.61 -9.09
C TRP A 8 2.18 11.47 -9.57
N LYS A 9 3.00 11.97 -8.65
CA LYS A 9 4.20 12.76 -8.93
C LYS A 9 5.29 11.96 -9.65
N ASP A 10 5.39 10.67 -9.37
CA ASP A 10 6.42 9.77 -9.91
C ASP A 10 5.90 8.93 -11.09
N SER A 11 4.58 8.95 -11.33
CA SER A 11 3.93 8.23 -12.43
C SER A 11 3.96 9.04 -13.74
N ASP A 12 4.18 8.35 -14.85
CA ASP A 12 4.01 8.86 -16.20
C ASP A 12 2.53 9.01 -16.60
N GLU A 13 2.26 9.56 -17.79
CA GLU A 13 0.90 9.82 -18.27
C GLU A 13 0.04 8.56 -18.44
N ASN A 14 0.64 7.41 -18.76
CA ASN A 14 -0.05 6.14 -18.89
C ASN A 14 -0.28 5.52 -17.50
N GLU A 15 0.74 5.54 -16.63
CA GLU A 15 0.66 5.00 -15.27
C GLU A 15 -0.37 5.75 -14.40
N ARG A 16 -0.67 7.01 -14.72
CA ARG A 16 -1.68 7.83 -14.05
C ARG A 16 -3.12 7.41 -14.35
N LEU A 17 -3.34 6.81 -15.51
CA LEU A 17 -4.67 6.34 -15.95
C LEU A 17 -4.79 4.81 -15.87
N ASP A 18 -3.72 4.14 -15.45
CA ASP A 18 -3.67 2.69 -15.32
C ASP A 18 -4.49 2.23 -14.10
N ILE A 19 -5.47 1.37 -14.37
CA ILE A 19 -6.32 0.79 -13.34
C ILE A 19 -5.51 -0.08 -12.37
N ASP A 20 -4.40 -0.66 -12.84
CA ASP A 20 -3.53 -1.49 -12.03
C ASP A 20 -2.63 -0.65 -11.10
N ASN A 21 -2.54 0.67 -11.31
CA ASN A 21 -1.87 1.59 -10.39
C ASN A 21 -2.82 2.10 -9.29
N GLY A 22 -4.02 1.54 -9.16
CA GLY A 22 -5.00 1.93 -8.15
C GLY A 22 -5.31 0.80 -7.16
N LEU A 23 -5.48 1.15 -5.87
CA LEU A 23 -6.06 0.27 -4.85
C LEU A 23 -7.27 0.91 -4.19
N LEU A 24 -8.32 0.13 -3.99
CA LEU A 24 -9.49 0.53 -3.23
C LEU A 24 -9.27 0.29 -1.75
N LEU A 25 -9.00 1.36 -1.01
CA LEU A 25 -8.77 1.33 0.42
C LEU A 25 -9.77 2.23 1.15
N CYS A 26 -10.05 1.90 2.41
CA CYS A 26 -10.78 2.81 3.30
C CYS A 26 -9.87 3.99 3.67
N PRO A 27 -10.41 5.16 4.05
CA PRO A 27 -9.60 6.38 4.28
C PRO A 27 -8.47 6.22 5.30
N ASN A 28 -8.63 5.33 6.29
CA ASN A 28 -7.60 5.08 7.29
C ASN A 28 -6.43 4.27 6.71
N HIS A 29 -6.74 3.21 5.96
CA HIS A 29 -5.73 2.36 5.32
C HIS A 29 -5.04 3.09 4.17
N ASP A 30 -5.79 3.91 3.42
CA ASP A 30 -5.29 4.79 2.37
C ASP A 30 -4.17 5.71 2.89
N LYS A 31 -4.43 6.43 3.98
CA LYS A 31 -3.41 7.27 4.63
C LYS A 31 -2.23 6.48 5.20
N ALA A 32 -2.47 5.29 5.73
CA ALA A 32 -1.39 4.44 6.24
C ALA A 32 -0.51 3.91 5.11
N PHE A 33 -1.11 3.57 3.97
CA PHE A 33 -0.43 3.09 2.78
C PHE A 33 0.40 4.21 2.14
N ASP A 34 -0.19 5.38 1.89
CA ASP A 34 0.48 6.55 1.32
C ASP A 34 1.69 7.02 2.16
N ARG A 35 1.63 6.82 3.48
CA ARG A 35 2.72 7.16 4.40
C ARG A 35 3.76 6.05 4.57
N GLY A 36 3.59 4.91 3.91
CA GLY A 36 4.52 3.78 3.98
C GLY A 36 4.41 2.93 5.24
N TYR A 37 3.37 3.11 6.07
CA TYR A 37 3.16 2.32 7.26
C TYR A 37 2.59 0.93 6.98
N ILE A 38 1.88 0.78 5.86
CA ILE A 38 1.44 -0.53 5.37
C ILE A 38 1.79 -0.69 3.89
N SER A 39 1.91 -1.93 3.46
CA SER A 39 1.97 -2.32 2.06
C SER A 39 1.33 -3.70 1.89
N PHE A 40 1.47 -4.32 0.73
CA PHE A 40 0.98 -5.68 0.47
C PHE A 40 2.07 -6.50 -0.22
N ASP A 41 2.17 -7.78 0.14
CA ASP A 41 3.08 -8.73 -0.51
C ASP A 41 2.54 -9.13 -1.90
N ASP A 42 3.28 -9.97 -2.62
CA ASP A 42 2.87 -10.40 -3.96
C ASP A 42 1.64 -11.32 -3.94
N ASN A 43 1.24 -11.84 -2.78
CA ASN A 43 0.02 -12.62 -2.58
C ASN A 43 -1.17 -11.74 -2.15
N GLY A 44 -0.94 -10.44 -1.94
CA GLY A 44 -1.94 -9.50 -1.45
C GLY A 44 -2.12 -9.50 0.06
N LEU A 45 -1.30 -10.22 0.84
CA LEU A 45 -1.29 -10.15 2.30
C LEU A 45 -0.72 -8.81 2.76
N ILE A 46 -1.33 -8.22 3.78
CA ILE A 46 -0.87 -6.96 4.32
C ILE A 46 0.51 -7.11 4.97
N ILE A 47 1.38 -6.14 4.71
CA ILE A 47 2.66 -5.95 5.38
C ILE A 47 2.51 -4.70 6.23
N ILE A 48 2.74 -4.80 7.53
CA ILE A 48 2.64 -3.67 8.46
C ILE A 48 4.05 -3.30 8.90
N SER A 49 4.38 -2.01 8.85
CA SER A 49 5.67 -1.49 9.30
C SER A 49 5.85 -1.67 10.81
N ASP A 50 7.08 -1.96 11.22
CA ASP A 50 7.47 -2.07 12.63
C ASP A 50 7.59 -0.71 13.34
N GLU A 51 7.52 0.40 12.60
CA GLU A 51 7.42 1.74 13.17
C GLU A 51 6.03 2.03 13.75
N LEU A 52 5.03 1.22 13.40
CA LEU A 52 3.66 1.37 13.88
C LEU A 52 3.45 0.45 15.10
N ASP A 53 3.35 1.05 16.29
CA ASP A 53 3.15 0.31 17.54
C ASP A 53 1.79 -0.41 17.61
N ASP A 54 1.65 -1.32 18.57
CA ASP A 54 0.43 -2.14 18.69
C ASP A 54 -0.82 -1.31 18.97
N ILE A 55 -0.68 -0.18 19.68
CA ILE A 55 -1.80 0.73 19.98
C ILE A 55 -2.32 1.34 18.68
N ASN A 56 -1.43 1.92 17.86
CA ASN A 56 -1.79 2.52 16.58
C ASN A 56 -2.32 1.46 15.59
N ARG A 57 -1.81 0.22 15.63
CA ARG A 57 -2.34 -0.88 14.81
C ARG A 57 -3.81 -1.15 15.15
N VAL A 58 -4.14 -1.20 16.44
CA VAL A 58 -5.52 -1.39 16.91
C VAL A 58 -6.42 -0.19 16.54
N PHE A 59 -5.96 1.05 16.75
CA PHE A 59 -6.73 2.25 16.41
C PHE A 59 -7.00 2.39 14.90
N LEU A 60 -6.04 2.00 14.07
CA LEU A 60 -6.20 1.98 12.61
C LEU A 60 -6.92 0.72 12.10
N ASN A 61 -7.26 -0.20 12.99
CA ASN A 61 -7.87 -1.49 12.69
C ASN A 61 -7.04 -2.32 11.68
N LEU A 62 -5.71 -2.27 11.80
CA LEU A 62 -4.80 -3.05 10.97
C LEU A 62 -4.60 -4.43 11.58
N ARG A 63 -5.00 -5.47 10.85
CA ARG A 63 -4.82 -6.87 11.26
C ARG A 63 -3.92 -7.60 10.27
N GLN A 64 -3.04 -8.45 10.77
CA GLN A 64 -2.10 -9.22 9.93
C GLN A 64 -2.77 -10.23 9.01
N ASP A 65 -4.05 -10.57 9.25
CA ASP A 65 -4.84 -11.47 8.42
C ASP A 65 -5.54 -10.77 7.23
N MET A 66 -5.34 -9.46 7.07
CA MET A 66 -5.93 -8.73 5.96
C MET A 66 -5.23 -9.07 4.64
N SER A 67 -6.04 -9.25 3.61
CA SER A 67 -5.57 -9.48 2.25
C SER A 67 -6.44 -8.77 1.22
N ILE A 68 -5.83 -8.42 0.09
CA ILE A 68 -6.52 -7.90 -1.08
C ILE A 68 -6.33 -8.83 -2.28
N LYS A 69 -7.23 -8.75 -3.26
CA LYS A 69 -7.02 -9.41 -4.55
C LYS A 69 -6.15 -8.52 -5.42
N LEU A 70 -5.12 -9.11 -6.02
CA LEU A 70 -4.19 -8.42 -6.91
C LEU A 70 -4.32 -8.94 -8.34
N THR A 71 -4.23 -8.03 -9.30
CA THR A 71 -3.86 -8.35 -10.68
C THR A 71 -2.35 -8.48 -10.80
N ASP A 72 -1.86 -8.99 -11.94
CA ASP A 72 -0.42 -9.02 -12.20
C ASP A 72 0.17 -7.61 -12.32
N GLY A 73 -0.58 -6.64 -12.85
CA GLY A 73 -0.17 -5.24 -12.91
C GLY A 73 -0.04 -4.59 -11.53
N ASN A 74 -0.99 -4.85 -10.62
CA ASN A 74 -0.90 -4.33 -9.25
C ASN A 74 0.40 -4.78 -8.56
N ARG A 75 0.86 -6.01 -8.81
CA ARG A 75 2.09 -6.55 -8.21
C ARG A 75 3.33 -5.76 -8.60
N GLU A 76 3.43 -5.31 -9.85
CA GLU A 76 4.56 -4.50 -10.30
C GLU A 76 4.61 -3.14 -9.62
N TYR A 77 3.47 -2.46 -9.49
CA TYR A 77 3.42 -1.21 -8.74
C TYR A 77 3.67 -1.43 -7.24
N LEU A 78 3.18 -2.53 -6.65
CA LEU A 78 3.45 -2.84 -5.25
C LEU A 78 4.92 -3.11 -4.98
N LYS A 79 5.67 -3.71 -5.93
CA LYS A 79 7.13 -3.81 -5.83
C LYS A 79 7.78 -2.42 -5.73
N TYR A 80 7.32 -1.45 -6.52
CA TYR A 80 7.78 -0.06 -6.40
C TYR A 80 7.46 0.52 -5.03
N HIS A 81 6.22 0.37 -4.57
CA HIS A 81 5.80 0.89 -3.27
C HIS A 81 6.64 0.31 -2.12
N ARG A 82 6.84 -1.02 -2.09
CA ARG A 82 7.67 -1.69 -1.08
C ARG A 82 9.13 -1.24 -1.08
N LYS A 83 9.67 -0.86 -2.24
CA LYS A 83 11.06 -0.42 -2.37
C LYS A 83 11.27 1.06 -2.02
N ASN A 84 10.32 1.92 -2.35
CA ASN A 84 10.53 3.38 -2.32
C ASN A 84 9.71 4.12 -1.25
N ILE A 85 8.60 3.54 -0.80
CA ILE A 85 7.63 4.22 0.09
C ILE A 85 7.51 3.48 1.42
N PHE A 86 7.44 2.16 1.39
CA PHE A 86 7.29 1.35 2.61
C PHE A 86 8.45 1.56 3.59
N ILE A 87 8.11 1.81 4.86
CA ILE A 87 9.09 2.09 5.91
C ILE A 87 9.53 0.76 6.53
N LEU A 88 10.78 0.39 6.28
CA LEU A 88 11.48 -0.68 6.97
C LEU A 88 12.21 -0.13 8.19
N LYS A 89 12.20 -0.88 9.30
CA LYS A 89 12.98 -0.56 10.48
C LYS A 89 14.46 -0.55 10.11
N ARG A 90 15.16 0.55 10.42
CA ARG A 90 16.61 0.72 10.18
C ARG A 90 17.44 0.02 11.25
#